data_AF-A0A1Y5DW30-F1
#
_entry.id   AF-A0A1Y5DW30-F1
#
_cell.length_a   1.000
_cell.length_b   1.000
_cell.length_c   1.000
_cell.angle_alpha   90.00
_cell.angle_beta   90.00
_cell.angle_gamma   90.00
#
_symmetry.space_group_name_H-M   'P 1'
#
loop_
_entity.id
_entity.type
_entity.pdbx_description
1 polymer ?
#
loop_
_entity_poly.entity_id
_entity_poly.type
_entity_poly.pdbx_seq_one_letter_code
_entity_poly.pdbx_strand_id
1 'polypeptide(L)'
;MLSLIKVQGDSMLPKLANDDFVVVSRFFWSLRPGDLVVADHDRYNKIIKRIEQVSEEKGYLLTGENEASVSSEDMGWISKQQIFGKVILQIKR
;
A
#
# COMPACT_ATOMS: atom_id res chain seq x y z
N MET A 1 -12.93 5.39 -9.98
CA MET A 1 -12.61 4.20 -10.78
C MET A 1 -12.09 3.15 -9.84
N LEU A 2 -12.63 1.94 -9.92
CA LEU A 2 -12.20 0.80 -9.10
C LEU A 2 -11.25 -0.10 -9.90
N SER A 3 -10.34 -0.77 -9.21
CA SER A 3 -9.44 -1.76 -9.80
C SER A 3 -9.37 -2.99 -8.90
N LEU A 4 -9.42 -4.17 -9.49
CA LEU A 4 -9.18 -5.43 -8.80
C LEU A 4 -7.70 -5.82 -9.04
N ILE A 5 -6.94 -6.00 -7.97
CA ILE A 5 -5.51 -6.33 -8.03
C ILE A 5 -5.27 -7.61 -7.25
N LYS A 6 -4.54 -8.54 -7.87
CA LYS A 6 -4.08 -9.77 -7.21
C LYS A 6 -2.83 -9.48 -6.39
N VAL A 7 -2.80 -9.96 -5.15
CA VAL A 7 -1.65 -9.84 -4.25
C VAL A 7 -0.58 -10.82 -4.69
N GLN A 8 0.66 -10.32 -4.74
CA GLN A 8 1.85 -11.13 -5.00
C GLN A 8 2.87 -10.93 -3.88
N GLY A 9 3.37 -12.05 -3.35
CA GLY A 9 4.34 -12.07 -2.26
C GLY A 9 3.73 -11.90 -0.87
N ASP A 10 4.61 -11.96 0.14
CA ASP A 10 4.24 -12.23 1.54
C ASP A 10 4.43 -11.03 2.49
N SER A 11 4.79 -9.87 1.95
CA SER A 11 5.17 -8.69 2.77
C SER A 11 4.03 -8.10 3.61
N MET A 12 2.79 -8.51 3.33
CA MET A 12 1.58 -8.08 4.01
C MET A 12 0.93 -9.20 4.84
N LEU A 13 1.60 -10.35 4.99
CA LEU A 13 1.16 -11.38 5.93
C LEU A 13 1.17 -10.83 7.37
N PRO A 14 0.27 -11.30 8.25
CA PRO A 14 -0.79 -12.29 7.99
C PRO A 14 -2.07 -11.69 7.38
N LYS A 15 -2.09 -10.37 7.11
CA LYS A 15 -3.29 -9.66 6.68
C LYS A 15 -3.71 -10.00 5.25
N LEU A 16 -2.76 -9.98 4.34
CA LEU A 16 -2.90 -10.34 2.93
C LEU A 16 -1.87 -11.40 2.56
N ALA A 17 -2.33 -12.52 2.03
CA ALA A 17 -1.50 -13.59 1.52
C ALA A 17 -1.32 -13.49 0.00
N ASN A 18 -0.29 -14.15 -0.50
CA ASN A 18 -0.15 -14.37 -1.94
C ASN A 18 -1.44 -15.03 -2.50
N ASP A 19 -1.86 -14.59 -3.69
CA ASP A 19 -3.11 -14.98 -4.35
C ASP A 19 -4.43 -14.42 -3.77
N ASP A 20 -4.39 -13.63 -2.69
CA ASP A 20 -5.54 -12.79 -2.30
C ASP A 20 -5.81 -11.72 -3.37
N PHE A 21 -6.97 -11.07 -3.28
CA PHE A 21 -7.30 -9.92 -4.12
C PHE A 21 -7.66 -8.70 -3.28
N VAL A 22 -7.39 -7.52 -3.82
CA VAL A 22 -7.81 -6.25 -3.24
C VAL A 22 -8.60 -5.43 -4.26
N VAL A 23 -9.66 -4.79 -3.79
CA VAL A 23 -10.36 -3.75 -4.56
C VAL A 23 -9.80 -2.41 -4.14
N VAL A 24 -9.36 -1.64 -5.13
CA VAL A 24 -8.65 -0.38 -4.95
C VAL A 24 -9.46 0.74 -5.58
N SER A 25 -9.72 1.80 -4.80
CA SER A 25 -10.32 3.03 -5.30
C SER A 25 -9.24 4.06 -5.62
N ARG A 26 -9.25 4.59 -6.84
CA ARG A 26 -8.45 5.77 -7.21
C ARG A 26 -9.06 7.10 -6.72
N PHE A 27 -10.31 7.07 -6.26
CA PHE A 27 -10.97 8.22 -5.66
C PHE A 27 -10.92 8.08 -4.15
N PHE A 28 -10.03 8.82 -3.51
CA PHE A 28 -9.86 8.88 -2.06
C PHE A 28 -9.73 10.35 -1.63
N TRP A 29 -10.49 10.75 -0.61
CA TRP A 29 -10.54 12.12 -0.14
C TRP A 29 -9.43 12.42 0.87
N SER A 30 -9.13 11.47 1.76
CA SER A 30 -8.05 11.56 2.73
C SER A 30 -7.41 10.20 2.93
N LEU A 31 -6.08 10.18 3.02
CA LEU A 31 -5.28 9.04 3.44
C LEU A 31 -4.77 9.29 4.85
N ARG A 32 -4.83 8.27 5.70
CA ARG A 32 -4.51 8.38 7.13
C ARG A 32 -3.64 7.21 7.58
N PRO A 33 -2.91 7.33 8.70
CA PRO A 33 -2.25 6.19 9.31
C PRO A 33 -3.21 5.01 9.48
N GLY A 34 -2.74 3.81 9.15
CA GLY A 34 -3.51 2.57 9.18
C GLY A 34 -4.18 2.18 7.86
N ASP A 35 -4.34 3.12 6.91
CA ASP A 35 -4.91 2.82 5.59
C ASP A 35 -3.99 1.90 4.78
N LEU A 36 -4.59 0.96 4.04
CA LEU A 36 -3.88 0.18 3.03
C LEU A 36 -3.94 0.89 1.68
N VAL A 37 -2.79 1.01 1.03
CA VAL A 37 -2.67 1.68 -0.27
C VAL A 37 -1.84 0.86 -1.23
N VAL A 38 -2.12 1.04 -2.51
CA VAL A 38 -1.22 0.65 -3.59
C VAL A 38 -0.41 1.87 -3.96
N ALA A 39 0.92 1.76 -3.88
CA ALA A 39 1.86 2.77 -4.34
C ALA A 39 2.59 2.28 -5.59
N ASP A 40 2.85 3.18 -6.53
CA ASP A 40 3.72 2.97 -7.68
C ASP A 40 5.10 3.54 -7.33
N HIS A 41 5.97 2.67 -6.83
CA HIS A 41 7.28 3.06 -6.33
C HIS A 41 8.34 2.88 -7.43
N ASP A 42 9.23 3.85 -7.61
CA ASP A 42 10.22 3.87 -8.69
C ASP A 42 11.13 2.62 -8.73
N ARG A 43 11.60 2.15 -7.57
CA ARG A 43 12.41 0.92 -7.42
C ARG A 43 11.59 -0.37 -7.32
N TYR A 44 10.49 -0.37 -6.57
CA TYR A 44 9.75 -1.60 -6.22
C TYR A 44 8.48 -1.82 -7.05
N ASN A 45 8.20 -0.94 -8.02
CA ASN A 45 6.98 -0.90 -8.81
C ASN A 45 5.73 -0.86 -7.91
N LYS A 46 4.64 -1.52 -8.33
CA LYS A 46 3.38 -1.54 -7.57
C LYS A 46 3.51 -2.39 -6.31
N ILE A 47 3.47 -1.71 -5.16
CA ILE A 47 3.52 -2.33 -3.84
C ILE A 47 2.25 -2.04 -3.05
N ILE A 48 1.78 -3.02 -2.28
CA ILE A 48 0.70 -2.85 -1.30
C ILE A 48 1.34 -2.68 0.07
N LYS A 49 1.05 -1.58 0.74
CA LYS A 49 1.58 -1.26 2.07
C LYS A 49 0.55 -0.55 2.94
N ARG A 50 0.84 -0.47 4.22
CA ARG A 50 0.08 0.32 5.19
C ARG A 50 0.72 1.69 5.35
N ILE A 51 -0.09 2.74 5.46
CA ILE A 51 0.40 4.05 5.85
C ILE A 51 0.72 4.02 7.33
N GLU A 52 1.97 4.32 7.67
CA GLU A 52 2.43 4.47 9.05
C GLU A 52 2.28 5.93 9.49
N GLN A 53 2.76 6.86 8.66
CA GLN A 53 2.73 8.29 8.95
C GLN A 53 2.30 9.10 7.74
N VAL A 54 1.73 10.28 8.03
CA VAL A 54 1.35 11.28 7.04
C VAL A 54 2.07 12.58 7.38
N SER A 55 2.71 13.17 6.38
CA SER A 55 3.39 14.46 6.45
C SER A 55 2.88 15.33 5.31
N GLU A 56 2.52 16.58 5.60
CA GLU A 56 2.08 17.53 4.56
C GLU A 56 3.21 17.88 3.59
N GLU A 57 4.46 17.91 4.07
CA GLU A 57 5.63 18.24 3.26
C GLU A 57 6.20 17.01 2.53
N LYS A 58 6.29 15.87 3.22
CA LYS A 58 7.00 14.68 2.70
C LYS A 58 6.07 13.67 2.02
N GLY A 59 4.77 13.67 2.34
CA GLY A 59 3.81 12.68 1.84
C GLY A 59 3.53 11.55 2.84
N TYR A 60 3.70 10.30 2.40
CA TYR A 60 3.28 9.11 3.15
C TYR A 60 4.47 8.20 3.47
N LEU A 61 4.69 7.91 4.74
CA LEU A 61 5.62 6.85 5.13
C LEU A 61 4.84 5.54 5.14
N LEU A 62 5.33 4.56 4.37
CA LEU A 62 4.67 3.27 4.21
C LEU A 62 5.44 2.19 4.96
N THR A 63 4.71 1.23 5.51
CA THR A 63 5.29 0.08 6.22
C THR A 63 4.62 -1.23 5.80
N GLY A 64 5.34 -2.33 5.92
CA GLY A 64 4.80 -3.68 5.78
C GLY A 64 4.32 -4.24 7.12
N GLU A 65 3.64 -5.38 7.08
CA GLU A 65 3.16 -6.07 8.30
C GLU A 65 3.99 -7.32 8.63
N ASN A 66 4.87 -7.72 7.72
CA ASN A 66 5.78 -8.85 7.88
C ASN A 66 7.23 -8.36 8.06
N GLU A 67 8.00 -9.00 8.94
CA GLU A 67 9.43 -8.71 9.16
C GLU A 67 10.27 -8.85 7.89
N ALA A 68 9.84 -9.70 6.95
CA ALA A 68 10.48 -9.83 5.63
C ALA A 68 10.09 -8.71 4.64
N SER A 69 9.29 -7.72 5.06
CA SER A 69 8.96 -6.57 4.23
C SER A 69 10.19 -5.68 4.04
N VAL A 70 10.26 -5.04 2.87
CA VAL A 70 11.07 -3.83 2.68
C VAL A 70 10.72 -2.83 3.79
N SER A 71 11.75 -2.25 4.42
CA SER A 71 11.61 -1.31 5.53
C SER A 71 11.06 0.03 5.06
N SER A 72 10.48 0.79 5.99
CA SER A 72 10.02 2.16 5.73
C SER A 72 11.18 3.06 5.29
N GLU A 73 12.39 2.82 5.83
CA GLU A 73 13.62 3.53 5.50
C GLU A 73 14.09 3.28 4.06
N ASP A 74 14.02 2.03 3.59
CA ASP A 74 14.43 1.65 2.24
C ASP A 74 13.44 2.13 1.17
N MET A 75 12.15 2.19 1.50
CA MET A 75 11.12 2.76 0.62
C MET A 75 11.14 4.29 0.63
N GLY A 76 11.48 4.90 1.76
CA GLY A 76 11.39 6.33 1.95
C GLY A 76 9.95 6.85 1.92
N TRP A 77 9.83 8.18 1.79
CA TRP A 77 8.54 8.86 1.74
C TRP A 77 7.93 8.79 0.34
N ILE A 78 6.66 8.39 0.27
CA ILE A 78 5.91 8.24 -0.97
C ILE A 78 5.02 9.46 -1.18
N SER A 79 5.17 10.08 -2.34
CA SER A 79 4.37 11.25 -2.72
C SER A 79 2.91 10.85 -3.02
N LYS A 80 2.00 11.82 -2.97
CA LYS A 80 0.58 11.59 -3.30
C LYS A 80 0.38 11.10 -4.74
N GLN A 81 1.23 11.53 -5.66
CA GLN A 81 1.19 11.16 -7.08
C GLN A 81 1.58 9.69 -7.29
N GLN A 82 2.44 9.16 -6.42
CA GLN A 82 2.81 7.74 -6.43
C GLN A 82 1.73 6.85 -5.80
N ILE A 83 0.72 7.42 -5.11
CA ILE A 83 -0.41 6.61 -4.63
C ILE A 83 -1.35 6.29 -5.79
N PHE A 84 -1.33 5.03 -6.23
CA PHE A 84 -2.25 4.51 -7.23
C PHE A 84 -3.70 4.49 -6.71
N GLY A 85 -3.89 4.12 -5.44
CA GLY A 85 -5.21 4.14 -4.83
C GLY A 85 -5.28 3.51 -3.43
N LYS A 86 -6.41 3.73 -2.77
CA LYS A 86 -6.72 3.18 -1.45
C LYS A 86 -7.39 1.82 -1.58
N VAL A 87 -6.93 0.83 -0.83
CA VAL A 87 -7.61 -0.46 -0.71
C VAL A 87 -8.89 -0.27 0.11
N ILE A 88 -10.02 -0.64 -0.48
CA ILE A 88 -11.35 -0.52 0.15
C ILE A 88 -11.96 -1.88 0.49
N LEU A 89 -11.49 -2.97 -0.13
CA LEU A 89 -11.91 -4.33 0.15
C LEU A 89 -10.75 -5.29 -0.03
N GLN A 90 -10.69 -6.31 0.83
CA GLN A 90 -9.77 -7.44 0.76
C GLN A 90 -10.61 -8.70 0.54
N ILE A 91 -10.23 -9.52 -0.42
CA ILE A 91 -10.90 -10.76 -0.79
C ILE A 91 -9.89 -11.88 -0.57
N LYS A 92 -10.12 -12.66 0.48
CA LYS A 92 -9.27 -13.80 0.83
C LYS A 92 -9.64 -15.00 -0.03
N ARG A 93 -8.64 -15.74 -0.46
CA ARG A 93 -8.86 -17.05 -1.09
C ARG A 93 -9.43 -18.06 -0.10
#